data_AF-A0A971G921-F1
#
_entry.id   AF-A0A971G921-F1
#
_cell.length_a   1.000
_cell.length_b   1.000
_cell.length_c   1.000
_cell.angle_alpha   90.00
_cell.angle_beta   90.00
_cell.angle_gamma   90.00
#
_symmetry.space_group_name_H-M   'P 1'
#
loop_
_entity.id
_entity.type
_entity.pdbx_description
1 polymer ?
#
loop_
_entity_poly.entity_id
_entity_poly.type
_entity_poly.pdbx_seq_one_letter_code
_entity_poly.pdbx_strand_id
1 'polypeptide(L)' 'SVDAVKRRVRAGMGRCQGGFCGPKVIEILARELGVAQDEIVKEGHDSPMLVGTVK' A
#
# COMPACT_ATOMS: atom_id res chain seq x y z
N SER A 1 0.41 0.24 7.33
CA SER A 1 0.17 1.25 6.28
C SER A 1 1.31 1.27 5.28
N VAL A 2 1.06 1.71 4.05
CA VAL A 2 2.09 1.76 2.99
C VAL A 2 3.16 2.82 3.28
N ASP A 3 2.80 3.98 3.83
CA ASP A 3 3.78 5.02 4.17
C ASP A 3 4.73 4.59 5.30
N ALA A 4 4.29 3.70 6.20
CA ALA A 4 5.18 3.12 7.22
C ALA A 4 6.28 2.23 6.62
N VAL A 5 5.96 1.49 5.55
CA VAL A 5 6.93 0.70 4.77
C VAL A 5 7.87 1.64 4.02
N LYS A 6 7.32 2.63 3.30
CA LYS A 6 8.08 3.66 2.59
C LYS A 6 9.12 4.36 3.48
N ARG A 7 8.77 4.72 4.72
CA ARG A 7 9.68 5.40 5.66
C ARG A 7 10.81 4.50 6.18
N ARG A 8 10.59 3.19 6.32
CA ARG A 8 11.58 2.25 6.89
C ARG A 8 12.53 1.67 5.85
N VAL A 9 12.01 1.31 4.68
CA VAL A 9 12.78 0.56 3.67
C VAL A 9 12.89 1.28 2.33
N ARG A 10 12.31 2.48 2.21
CA ARG A 10 12.34 3.32 0.99
C ARG A 10 11.64 2.69 -0.24
N ALA A 11 10.82 1.66 -0.04
CA ALA A 11 9.94 1.15 -1.08
C ALA A 11 8.95 2.25 -1.53
N GLY A 12 8.90 2.51 -2.83
CA GLY A 12 8.07 3.56 -3.41
C GLY A 12 8.71 4.95 -3.43
N MET A 13 9.95 5.09 -2.96
CA MET A 13 10.75 6.30 -3.19
C MET A 13 11.44 6.26 -4.56
N GLY A 14 11.60 7.43 -5.20
CA GLY A 14 12.30 7.58 -6.48
C GLY A 14 11.36 7.98 -7.61
N ARG A 15 11.89 8.07 -8.84
CA ARG A 15 11.14 8.58 -10.01
C ARG A 15 9.83 7.85 -10.28
N CYS A 16 9.76 6.57 -9.94
CA CYS A 16 8.56 5.75 -10.12
C CYS A 16 7.45 6.01 -9.10
N GLN A 17 7.73 6.70 -7.99
CA GLN A 17 6.76 7.03 -6.93
C GLN A 17 5.90 5.84 -6.45
N GLY A 18 6.48 4.63 -6.44
CA GLY A 18 5.76 3.42 -6.04
C GLY A 18 4.85 2.82 -7.11
N GLY A 19 4.89 3.28 -8.35
CA GLY A 19 4.10 2.69 -9.44
C GLY A 19 4.39 1.21 -9.72
N PHE A 20 5.59 0.73 -9.38
CA PHE A 20 5.96 -0.69 -9.55
C PHE A 20 5.79 -1.50 -8.27
N CYS A 21 6.38 -1.05 -7.17
CA CYS A 21 6.39 -1.80 -5.91
C CYS A 21 5.15 -1.54 -5.04
N GLY A 22 4.35 -0.51 -5.29
CA GLY A 22 3.16 -0.18 -4.53
C GLY A 22 2.14 -1.33 -4.46
N PRO A 23 1.70 -1.90 -5.59
CA PRO A 23 0.78 -3.05 -5.60
C PRO A 23 1.34 -4.25 -4.83
N LYS A 24 2.63 -4.54 -4.99
CA LYS A 24 3.33 -5.63 -4.29
C LYS A 24 3.35 -5.41 -2.77
N VAL A 25 3.58 -4.17 -2.33
CA VAL A 25 3.58 -3.82 -0.90
C VAL A 25 2.19 -3.98 -0.30
N ILE A 26 1.13 -3.60 -1.02
CA ILE A 26 -0.26 -3.80 -0.59
C ILE A 26 -0.56 -5.28 -0.42
N GLU A 27 -0.22 -6.11 -1.42
CA GLU A 27 -0.42 -7.56 -1.40
C GLU A 27 0.29 -8.21 -0.19
N ILE A 28 1.55 -7.84 0.05
CA ILE A 28 2.32 -8.34 1.20
C ILE A 28 1.67 -7.90 2.51
N LEU A 29 1.31 -6.63 2.65
CA LEU A 29 0.67 -6.13 3.88
C LEU A 29 -0.66 -6.83 4.17
N ALA A 30 -1.50 -7.02 3.15
CA ALA A 30 -2.78 -7.73 3.28
C ALA A 30 -2.57 -9.17 3.76
N ARG A 31 -1.60 -9.89 3.15
CA ARG A 31 -1.23 -11.25 3.55
C ARG A 31 -0.72 -11.32 5.00
N GLU A 32 0.19 -10.44 5.39
CA GLU A 32 0.81 -10.48 6.72
C GLU A 32 -0.13 -10.01 7.84
N LEU A 33 -1.08 -9.12 7.53
CA LEU A 33 -2.06 -8.62 8.50
C LEU A 33 -3.36 -9.44 8.53
N GLY A 34 -3.57 -10.34 7.56
CA GLY A 34 -4.78 -11.16 7.45
C GLY A 34 -6.04 -10.36 7.11
N VAL A 35 -5.88 -9.23 6.42
CA VAL A 35 -6.97 -8.34 6.00
C VAL A 35 -7.09 -8.31 4.48
N ALA A 36 -8.21 -7.83 3.95
CA ALA A 36 -8.36 -7.66 2.52
C ALA A 36 -7.48 -6.51 1.99
N GLN A 37 -7.13 -6.54 0.69
CA GLN A 37 -6.23 -5.53 0.10
C GLN A 37 -6.82 -4.12 0.10
N ASP A 38 -8.14 -4.01 0.00
CA ASP A 38 -8.90 -2.77 0.06
C ASP A 38 -8.96 -2.15 1.47
N GLU A 39 -8.67 -2.94 2.51
CA GLU A 39 -8.50 -2.45 3.87
C GLU A 39 -7.10 -1.83 4.11
N ILE A 40 -6.17 -1.96 3.16
CA ILE A 40 -4.83 -1.38 3.31
C ILE A 40 -4.87 0.13 3.07
N VAL A 41 -4.35 0.86 4.06
CA VAL A 41 -4.28 2.33 4.04
C VAL A 41 -2.90 2.87 3.70
N LYS A 42 -2.89 4.06 3.10
CA LYS A 42 -1.71 4.85 2.81
C LYS A 42 -1.07 5.36 4.10
N GLU A 43 -1.80 6.16 4.87
CA GLU A 43 -1.42 6.75 6.14
C GLU A 43 -2.64 7.16 7.00
N GLY A 44 -2.83 6.51 8.15
CA GLY A 44 -4.04 6.68 8.98
C GLY A 44 -5.25 5.94 8.42
N HIS A 45 -6.38 5.96 9.15
CA HIS A 45 -7.58 5.19 8.77
C HIS A 45 -8.35 5.79 7.58
N ASP A 46 -8.28 7.11 7.38
CA ASP A 46 -9.07 7.84 6.37
C ASP A 46 -8.38 7.94 4.99
N SER A 47 -7.41 7.08 4.69
CA SER A 47 -6.67 7.10 3.42
C SER A 47 -6.51 5.70 2.80
N PRO A 48 -7.60 5.09 2.30
CA PRO A 48 -7.51 3.80 1.64
C PRO A 48 -6.61 3.85 0.41
N MET A 49 -5.80 2.81 0.20
CA MET A 49 -4.93 2.69 -0.98
C MET A 49 -5.71 2.34 -2.25
N LEU A 50 -6.81 1.60 -2.09
CA LEU A 50 -7.65 1.13 -3.19
C LEU A 50 -9.05 1.71 -2.99
N VAL A 51 -9.57 2.37 -4.01
CA VAL A 51 -10.92 2.94 -4.00
C VAL A 51 -11.68 2.49 -5.24
N GLY A 52 -12.86 1.94 -5.03
CA GLY A 52 -13.73 1.43 -6.09
C GLY A 52 -13.30 0.07 -6.65
N THR A 53 -14.14 -0.46 -7.54
CA THR A 53 -13.93 -1.75 -8.21
C THR A 53 -13.84 -1.50 -9.72
N VAL A 54 -12.85 -2.11 -10.37
CA VAL A 54 -12.75 -2.08 -11.82
C VAL A 54 -13.73 -3.13 -12.37
N LYS A 55 -14.56 -2.75 -13.35
CA LYS A 55 -15.48 -3.65 -14.06
C LYS A 55 -14.73 -4.47 -15.11
#